data_AF-A0A177NAI3-F1
#
_entry.id   AF-A0A177NAI3-F1
#
_cell.length_a   1.000
_cell.length_b   1.000
_cell.length_c   1.000
_cell.angle_alpha   90.00
_cell.angle_beta   90.00
_cell.angle_gamma   90.00
#
_symmetry.space_group_name_H-M   'P 1'
#
loop_
_entity.id
_entity.type
_entity.pdbx_description
1 polymer ?
#
loop_
_entity_poly.entity_id
_entity_poly.type
_entity_poly.pdbx_seq_one_letter_code
_entity_poly.pdbx_strand_id
1 'polypeptide(L)'
;MLLSAAAAANAAIELSLLPVSQSAAELSVGVAISGLSDGAAPALGAYDFDVLFDTAHLAYVSADFGDAGLGDQLDAFALGVNPQSAALAEAGKLNVFELSLDDPADLNAWQADNFTLAVLHFNILQTGDTTLSLAVNALGDADGDALAASTTPLTVTAVPVPPAFALMAAGLGLLVKPRRSA
;
A
#
# COMPACT_ATOMS: atom_id res chain seq x y z
N MET A 1 -1.91 10.15 -46.93
CA MET A 1 -2.18 9.57 -45.60
C MET A 1 -1.44 10.41 -44.58
N LEU A 2 -2.14 11.29 -43.87
CA LEU A 2 -1.58 11.90 -42.66
C LEU A 2 -1.71 10.86 -41.54
N LEU A 3 -0.58 10.33 -41.07
CA LEU A 3 -0.55 9.58 -39.81
C LEU A 3 -0.72 10.60 -38.68
N SER A 4 -1.86 10.58 -38.02
CA SER A 4 -2.05 11.23 -36.72
C SER A 4 -1.24 10.45 -35.68
N ALA A 5 -0.08 10.95 -35.29
CA ALA A 5 0.54 10.56 -34.04
C ALA A 5 -0.33 11.12 -32.91
N ALA A 6 -1.17 10.30 -32.31
CA ALA A 6 -1.72 10.61 -31.01
C ALA A 6 -0.53 10.60 -30.04
N ALA A 7 -0.07 11.77 -29.61
CA ALA A 7 0.77 11.85 -28.43
C ALA A 7 -0.08 11.33 -27.28
N ALA A 8 0.20 10.11 -26.81
CA ALA A 8 -0.26 9.69 -25.50
C ALA A 8 0.27 10.74 -24.52
N ALA A 9 -0.63 11.52 -23.93
CA ALA A 9 -0.25 12.37 -22.82
C ALA A 9 0.18 11.41 -21.71
N ASN A 10 1.47 11.35 -21.39
CA ASN A 10 1.90 10.70 -20.16
C ASN A 10 1.15 11.42 -19.03
N ALA A 11 0.28 10.70 -18.33
CA ALA A 11 -0.31 11.23 -17.11
C ALA A 11 0.84 11.54 -16.13
N ALA A 12 0.67 12.55 -15.29
CA ALA A 12 1.64 12.76 -14.21
C ALA A 12 1.62 11.53 -13.31
N ILE A 13 2.79 10.98 -12.99
CA ILE A 13 2.89 9.82 -12.10
C ILE A 13 2.37 10.24 -10.72
N GLU A 14 1.51 9.40 -10.13
CA GLU A 14 0.96 9.62 -8.80
C GLU A 14 1.22 8.39 -7.91
N LEU A 15 1.70 8.64 -6.69
CA LEU A 15 1.68 7.67 -5.61
C LEU A 15 0.54 8.01 -4.65
N SER A 16 -0.36 7.05 -4.46
CA SER A 16 -1.57 7.22 -3.67
C SER A 16 -1.66 6.21 -2.53
N LEU A 17 -2.28 6.63 -1.43
CA LEU A 17 -2.62 5.77 -0.31
C LEU A 17 -4.10 5.40 -0.40
N LEU A 18 -4.38 4.11 -0.47
CA LEU A 18 -5.72 3.57 -0.66
C LEU A 18 -6.12 2.70 0.55
N PRO A 19 -7.26 2.94 1.21
CA PRO A 19 -7.74 2.04 2.25
C PRO A 19 -8.12 0.71 1.62
N VAL A 20 -7.44 -0.37 2.01
CA VAL A 20 -7.71 -1.73 1.53
C VAL A 20 -8.74 -2.42 2.41
N SER A 21 -8.52 -2.37 3.73
CA SER A 21 -9.45 -2.90 4.71
C SER A 21 -9.30 -2.19 6.05
N GLN A 22 -10.38 -2.17 6.82
CA GLN A 22 -10.35 -1.59 8.15
C GLN A 22 -11.32 -2.35 9.07
N SER A 23 -10.85 -2.63 10.28
CA SER A 23 -11.65 -3.12 11.40
C SER A 23 -11.50 -2.18 12.60
N ALA A 24 -12.04 -2.56 13.76
CA ALA A 24 -11.81 -1.80 14.99
C ALA A 24 -10.38 -1.95 15.55
N ALA A 25 -9.62 -2.96 15.09
CA ALA A 25 -8.31 -3.30 15.63
C ALA A 25 -7.18 -3.17 14.58
N GLU A 26 -7.51 -3.22 13.30
CA GLU A 26 -6.53 -3.32 12.22
C GLU A 26 -6.91 -2.39 11.07
N LEU A 27 -5.90 -1.85 10.40
CA LEU A 27 -5.99 -1.03 9.20
C LEU A 27 -4.98 -1.56 8.18
N SER A 28 -5.44 -1.82 6.96
CA SER A 28 -4.58 -2.12 5.82
C SER A 28 -4.67 -1.00 4.78
N VAL A 29 -3.53 -0.47 4.36
CA VAL A 29 -3.42 0.63 3.39
C VAL A 29 -2.52 0.20 2.25
N GLY A 30 -3.05 0.25 1.03
CA GLY A 30 -2.27 0.04 -0.19
C GLY A 30 -1.53 1.32 -0.57
N VAL A 31 -0.30 1.18 -1.03
CA VAL A 31 0.44 2.22 -1.75
C VAL A 31 0.36 1.88 -3.22
N ALA A 32 -0.31 2.70 -4.03
CA ALA A 32 -0.49 2.44 -5.45
C ALA A 32 0.21 3.51 -6.29
N ILE A 33 0.81 3.08 -7.40
CA ILE A 33 1.33 3.95 -8.44
C ILE A 33 0.36 3.98 -9.62
N SER A 34 0.26 5.13 -10.28
CA SER A 34 -0.50 5.29 -11.52
C SER A 34 0.18 6.32 -12.42
N GLY A 35 -0.23 6.35 -13.69
CA GLY A 35 0.26 7.31 -14.69
C GLY A 35 1.57 6.86 -15.37
N LEU A 36 1.90 5.58 -15.24
CA LEU A 36 2.93 4.94 -16.07
C LEU A 36 2.36 4.65 -17.48
N SER A 37 3.19 4.11 -18.36
CA SER A 37 2.74 3.62 -19.67
C SER A 37 2.50 2.11 -19.62
N ASP A 38 1.32 1.66 -20.06
CA ASP A 38 0.95 0.23 -20.09
C ASP A 38 1.79 -0.51 -21.13
N GLY A 39 2.69 -1.40 -20.66
CA GLY A 39 3.59 -2.14 -21.55
C GLY A 39 4.45 -1.25 -22.44
N ALA A 40 4.82 -0.05 -21.96
CA ALA A 40 5.84 0.77 -22.61
C ALA A 40 6.67 1.59 -21.61
N ALA A 41 7.80 2.12 -22.08
CA ALA A 41 8.65 3.00 -21.29
C ALA A 41 8.00 4.37 -21.01
N PRO A 42 8.26 4.99 -19.84
CA PRO A 42 9.08 4.45 -18.74
C PRO A 42 8.26 3.52 -17.82
N ALA A 43 8.73 2.29 -17.61
CA ALA A 43 8.31 1.44 -16.49
C ALA A 43 9.09 1.80 -15.22
N LEU A 44 8.48 1.62 -14.05
CA LEU A 44 9.10 1.77 -12.74
C LEU A 44 10.09 0.62 -12.50
N GLY A 45 11.36 0.97 -12.25
CA GLY A 45 12.42 0.01 -11.90
C GLY A 45 12.80 0.03 -10.42
N ALA A 46 12.56 1.13 -9.71
CA ALA A 46 12.85 1.24 -8.30
C ALA A 46 11.95 2.25 -7.59
N TYR A 47 11.62 1.98 -6.33
CA TYR A 47 11.01 2.96 -5.43
C TYR A 47 11.63 2.93 -4.05
N ASP A 48 11.73 4.11 -3.43
CA ASP A 48 12.09 4.34 -2.04
C ASP A 48 11.24 5.52 -1.53
N PHE A 49 10.41 5.27 -0.53
CA PHE A 49 9.59 6.29 0.11
C PHE A 49 9.41 6.02 1.60
N ASP A 50 9.13 7.09 2.33
CA ASP A 50 8.71 7.03 3.72
C ASP A 50 7.18 7.16 3.82
N VAL A 51 6.56 6.30 4.61
CA VAL A 51 5.18 6.45 5.09
C VAL A 51 5.21 7.06 6.48
N LEU A 52 4.64 8.26 6.59
CA LEU A 52 4.49 9.00 7.83
C LEU A 52 3.12 8.70 8.44
N PHE A 53 3.10 8.32 9.72
CA PHE A 53 1.87 7.99 10.45
C PHE A 53 1.95 8.40 11.92
N ASP A 54 0.80 8.61 12.55
CA ASP A 54 0.73 8.94 13.98
C ASP A 54 0.81 7.68 14.85
N THR A 55 1.92 7.54 15.58
CA THR A 55 2.17 6.42 16.51
C THR A 55 1.23 6.37 17.71
N ALA A 56 0.49 7.43 18.02
CA ALA A 56 -0.57 7.38 19.03
C ALA A 56 -1.80 6.62 18.53
N HIS A 57 -2.02 6.59 17.20
CA HIS A 57 -3.19 5.97 16.58
C HIS A 57 -2.88 4.64 15.93
N LEU A 58 -1.69 4.47 15.34
CA LEU A 58 -1.31 3.30 14.56
C LEU A 58 0.03 2.72 15.01
N ALA A 59 0.14 1.39 14.95
CA ALA A 59 1.41 0.68 15.06
C ALA A 59 1.62 -0.21 13.83
N TYR A 60 2.73 -0.02 13.12
CA TYR A 60 3.11 -0.86 11.98
C TYR A 60 3.29 -2.33 12.39
N VAL A 61 2.83 -3.24 11.53
CA VAL A 61 2.88 -4.70 11.73
C VAL A 61 3.73 -5.36 10.66
N SER A 62 3.35 -5.20 9.39
CA SER A 62 3.98 -5.88 8.25
C SER A 62 3.67 -5.14 6.95
N ALA A 63 4.38 -5.51 5.88
CA ALA A 63 4.07 -5.12 4.52
C ALA A 63 4.05 -6.37 3.62
N ASP A 64 3.07 -6.43 2.73
CA ASP A 64 3.02 -7.36 1.62
C ASP A 64 3.38 -6.61 0.34
N PHE A 65 4.39 -7.08 -0.40
CA PHE A 65 4.86 -6.43 -1.63
C PHE A 65 4.11 -6.94 -2.86
N GLY A 66 3.89 -6.04 -3.81
CA GLY A 66 3.18 -6.30 -5.06
C GLY A 66 1.65 -6.14 -4.98
N ASP A 67 1.02 -6.37 -6.12
CA ASP A 67 -0.41 -6.24 -6.31
C ASP A 67 -1.13 -7.59 -6.13
N ALA A 68 -2.26 -7.60 -5.42
CA ALA A 68 -3.00 -8.83 -5.13
C ALA A 68 -3.59 -9.50 -6.39
N GLY A 69 -3.84 -8.73 -7.46
CA GLY A 69 -4.37 -9.22 -8.74
C GLY A 69 -3.31 -9.37 -9.82
N LEU A 70 -2.33 -8.45 -9.88
CA LEU A 70 -1.30 -8.42 -10.92
C LEU A 70 0.02 -9.07 -10.51
N GLY A 71 0.22 -9.38 -9.22
CA GLY A 71 1.50 -9.82 -8.68
C GLY A 71 2.47 -8.67 -8.48
N ASP A 72 3.72 -9.00 -8.18
CA ASP A 72 4.80 -8.02 -8.08
C ASP A 72 5.21 -7.56 -9.48
N GLN A 73 4.90 -6.30 -9.79
CA GLN A 73 5.14 -5.67 -11.09
C GLN A 73 6.59 -5.18 -11.26
N LEU A 74 7.42 -5.25 -10.22
CA LEU A 74 8.88 -5.09 -10.30
C LEU A 74 9.58 -6.44 -10.47
N ASP A 75 8.87 -7.56 -10.37
CA ASP A 75 9.38 -8.93 -10.60
C ASP A 75 8.55 -9.61 -11.70
N ALA A 76 8.64 -9.08 -12.92
CA ALA A 76 7.88 -9.52 -14.09
C ALA A 76 8.05 -11.01 -14.39
N PHE A 77 9.18 -11.61 -14.01
CA PHE A 77 9.44 -13.04 -14.17
C PHE A 77 9.29 -13.87 -12.88
N ALA A 78 8.87 -13.26 -11.77
CA ALA A 78 8.69 -13.90 -10.47
C ALA A 78 9.92 -14.70 -10.01
N LEU A 79 11.12 -14.14 -10.22
CA LEU A 79 12.38 -14.76 -9.81
C LEU A 79 12.60 -14.67 -8.29
N GLY A 80 11.91 -13.75 -7.61
CA GLY A 80 11.91 -13.61 -6.14
C GLY A 80 13.24 -13.13 -5.57
N VAL A 81 14.06 -12.45 -6.37
CA VAL A 81 15.41 -12.01 -6.00
C VAL A 81 15.55 -10.50 -5.81
N ASN A 82 14.48 -9.75 -6.02
CA ASN A 82 14.48 -8.30 -5.87
C ASN A 82 14.80 -7.91 -4.41
N PRO A 83 15.79 -7.03 -4.18
CA PRO A 83 15.98 -6.46 -2.86
C PRO A 83 14.80 -5.54 -2.53
N GLN A 84 14.07 -5.90 -1.47
CA GLN A 84 12.93 -5.15 -0.94
C GLN A 84 12.98 -5.10 0.58
N SER A 85 12.45 -4.04 1.18
CA SER A 85 12.33 -3.92 2.65
C SER A 85 11.26 -2.94 3.04
N ALA A 86 10.56 -3.25 4.12
CA ALA A 86 9.72 -2.31 4.86
C ALA A 86 10.18 -2.31 6.32
N ALA A 87 10.74 -1.20 6.78
CA ALA A 87 11.31 -1.09 8.13
C ALA A 87 11.10 0.30 8.73
N LEU A 88 10.81 0.34 10.03
CA LEU A 88 10.70 1.61 10.75
C LEU A 88 12.08 2.27 10.81
N ALA A 89 12.24 3.40 10.10
CA ALA A 89 13.42 4.24 10.20
C ALA A 89 13.46 4.97 11.55
N GLU A 90 12.29 5.36 12.05
CA GLU A 90 12.03 5.86 13.41
C GLU A 90 10.55 5.70 13.76
N ALA A 91 10.16 6.09 14.97
CA ALA A 91 8.76 6.06 15.38
C ALA A 91 7.91 6.95 14.46
N GLY A 92 6.89 6.38 13.83
CA GLY A 92 5.97 7.09 12.94
C GLY A 92 6.49 7.30 11.52
N LYS A 93 7.64 6.72 11.18
CA LYS A 93 8.23 6.78 9.83
C LYS A 93 8.69 5.40 9.39
N LEU A 94 7.90 4.80 8.50
CA LEU A 94 8.19 3.51 7.86
C LEU A 94 8.87 3.79 6.52
N ASN A 95 10.11 3.34 6.34
CA ASN A 95 10.75 3.34 5.03
C ASN A 95 10.36 2.07 4.27
N VAL A 96 9.95 2.22 3.02
CA VAL A 96 9.59 1.13 2.12
C VAL A 96 10.36 1.31 0.83
N PHE A 97 11.10 0.28 0.42
CA PHE A 97 11.80 0.30 -0.85
C PHE A 97 11.75 -1.05 -1.55
N GLU A 98 11.90 -0.99 -2.87
CA GLU A 98 12.19 -2.14 -3.72
C GLU A 98 12.96 -1.70 -4.97
N LEU A 99 13.81 -2.58 -5.46
CA LEU A 99 14.54 -2.42 -6.71
C LEU A 99 14.37 -3.69 -7.54
N SER A 100 13.91 -3.52 -8.76
CA SER A 100 13.83 -4.60 -9.74
C SER A 100 15.23 -5.02 -10.21
N LEU A 101 15.40 -6.33 -10.42
CA LEU A 101 16.56 -6.91 -11.08
C LEU A 101 16.24 -7.46 -12.48
N ASP A 102 15.04 -7.20 -13.00
CA ASP A 102 14.64 -7.61 -14.35
C ASP A 102 15.29 -6.72 -15.43
N ASP A 103 15.35 -7.25 -16.66
CA ASP A 103 15.83 -6.47 -17.79
C ASP A 103 14.89 -5.28 -18.08
N PRO A 104 15.42 -4.08 -18.36
CA PRO A 104 14.58 -2.92 -18.62
C PRO A 104 13.59 -3.12 -19.77
N ALA A 105 13.95 -3.88 -20.80
CA ALA A 105 13.05 -4.16 -21.92
C ALA A 105 11.85 -5.01 -21.49
N ASP A 106 12.04 -5.90 -20.52
CA ASP A 106 10.99 -6.76 -19.99
C ASP A 106 10.08 -5.98 -19.04
N LEU A 107 10.63 -5.18 -18.12
CA LEU A 107 9.80 -4.26 -17.30
C LEU A 107 8.97 -3.34 -18.19
N ASN A 108 9.59 -2.72 -19.19
CA ASN A 108 8.91 -1.84 -20.12
C ASN A 108 7.83 -2.55 -20.94
N ALA A 109 7.92 -3.85 -21.20
CA ALA A 109 6.94 -4.56 -22.03
C ALA A 109 5.79 -5.19 -21.23
N TRP A 110 5.95 -5.41 -19.93
CA TRP A 110 5.04 -6.23 -19.13
C TRP A 110 4.46 -5.54 -17.89
N GLN A 111 4.97 -4.35 -17.53
CA GLN A 111 4.46 -3.60 -16.40
C GLN A 111 3.17 -2.84 -16.76
N ALA A 112 2.15 -2.94 -15.90
CA ALA A 112 0.91 -2.20 -16.06
C ALA A 112 1.08 -0.69 -15.84
N ASP A 113 0.17 0.12 -16.39
CA ASP A 113 0.15 1.58 -16.19
C ASP A 113 -0.19 2.03 -14.75
N ASN A 114 -0.80 1.14 -13.97
CA ASN A 114 -1.15 1.33 -12.58
C ASN A 114 -1.19 0.01 -11.81
N PHE A 115 -0.71 0.00 -10.57
CA PHE A 115 -0.70 -1.17 -9.70
C PHE A 115 -0.39 -0.80 -8.25
N THR A 116 -0.66 -1.72 -7.33
CA THR A 116 -0.25 -1.62 -5.92
C THR A 116 1.21 -2.02 -5.77
N LEU A 117 2.03 -1.15 -5.17
CA LEU A 117 3.43 -1.40 -4.83
C LEU A 117 3.54 -2.29 -3.59
N ALA A 118 2.78 -1.94 -2.55
CA ALA A 118 2.77 -2.67 -1.29
C ALA A 118 1.46 -2.43 -0.54
N VAL A 119 1.06 -3.40 0.28
CA VAL A 119 -0.01 -3.26 1.27
C VAL A 119 0.61 -3.22 2.65
N LEU A 120 0.36 -2.15 3.38
CA LEU A 120 0.90 -1.87 4.70
C LEU A 120 -0.15 -2.20 5.77
N HIS A 121 0.23 -2.97 6.78
CA HIS A 121 -0.66 -3.39 7.85
C HIS A 121 -0.32 -2.69 9.16
N PHE A 122 -1.35 -2.19 9.82
CA PHE A 122 -1.26 -1.48 11.08
C PHE A 122 -2.26 -2.02 12.09
N ASN A 123 -1.84 -2.08 13.36
CA ASN A 123 -2.77 -2.14 14.48
C ASN A 123 -3.28 -0.74 14.80
N ILE A 124 -4.58 -0.65 15.10
CA ILE A 124 -5.23 0.57 15.58
C ILE A 124 -5.10 0.61 17.11
N LEU A 125 -4.37 1.59 17.62
CA LEU A 125 -4.15 1.81 19.05
C LEU A 125 -5.21 2.73 19.66
N GLN A 126 -5.71 3.67 18.86
CA GLN A 126 -6.68 4.67 19.30
C GLN A 126 -7.70 4.97 18.20
N THR A 127 -8.96 5.13 18.60
CA THR A 127 -10.06 5.55 17.70
C THR A 127 -10.01 7.04 17.42
N GLY A 128 -10.47 7.46 16.25
CA GLY A 128 -10.41 8.83 15.78
C GLY A 128 -9.77 8.94 14.40
N ASP A 129 -9.56 10.18 13.95
CA ASP A 129 -8.93 10.45 12.67
C ASP A 129 -7.42 10.29 12.78
N THR A 130 -6.83 9.56 11.85
CA THR A 130 -5.38 9.47 11.65
C THR A 130 -5.07 9.75 10.19
N THR A 131 -4.00 10.51 9.94
CA THR A 131 -3.55 10.83 8.60
C THR A 131 -2.24 10.11 8.32
N LEU A 132 -2.19 9.43 7.17
CA LEU A 132 -1.00 8.87 6.59
C LEU A 132 -0.57 9.75 5.42
N SER A 133 0.72 9.94 5.23
CA SER A 133 1.28 10.66 4.09
C SER A 133 2.56 10.02 3.59
N LEU A 134 2.83 10.17 2.30
CA LEU A 134 4.04 9.70 1.66
C LEU A 134 5.08 10.82 1.54
N ALA A 135 6.35 10.49 1.74
CA ALA A 135 7.49 11.30 1.34
C ALA A 135 8.38 10.48 0.40
N VAL A 136 8.50 10.90 -0.85
CA VAL A 136 9.29 10.18 -1.86
C VAL A 136 10.76 10.50 -1.67
N ASN A 137 11.57 9.46 -1.44
CA ASN A 137 13.02 9.58 -1.35
C ASN A 137 13.65 9.44 -2.74
N ALA A 138 13.21 8.43 -3.49
CA ALA A 138 13.59 8.19 -4.88
C ALA A 138 12.54 7.36 -5.63
N LEU A 139 12.35 7.68 -6.91
CA LEU A 139 11.70 6.81 -7.89
C LEU A 139 12.61 6.76 -9.11
N GLY A 140 12.87 5.56 -9.61
CA GLY A 140 13.67 5.33 -10.81
C GLY A 140 12.89 4.52 -11.82
N ASP A 141 13.00 4.88 -13.09
CA ASP A 141 12.52 4.01 -14.17
C ASP A 141 13.43 2.78 -14.32
N ALA A 142 13.06 1.91 -15.26
CA ALA A 142 13.78 0.69 -15.56
C ALA A 142 15.25 0.91 -15.97
N ASP A 143 15.58 2.07 -16.54
CA ASP A 143 16.94 2.45 -16.94
C ASP A 143 17.72 3.19 -15.83
N GLY A 144 17.07 3.47 -14.70
CA GLY A 144 17.63 4.18 -13.56
C GLY A 144 17.51 5.70 -13.63
N ASP A 145 16.77 6.23 -14.60
CA ASP A 145 16.46 7.66 -14.70
C ASP A 145 15.39 8.05 -13.67
N ALA A 146 15.54 9.23 -13.08
CA ALA A 146 14.67 9.66 -12.00
C ALA A 146 13.25 9.98 -12.48
N LEU A 147 12.25 9.43 -11.78
CA LEU A 147 10.84 9.72 -11.97
C LEU A 147 10.34 10.67 -10.88
N ALA A 148 9.45 11.59 -11.27
CA ALA A 148 8.78 12.49 -10.33
C ALA A 148 7.33 12.04 -10.16
N ALA A 149 6.88 11.92 -8.90
CA ALA A 149 5.51 11.60 -8.57
C ALA A 149 4.89 12.65 -7.66
N SER A 150 3.61 12.92 -7.84
CA SER A 150 2.81 13.60 -6.83
C SER A 150 2.30 12.61 -5.78
N THR A 151 2.08 13.10 -4.56
CA THR A 151 1.53 12.31 -3.46
C THR A 151 0.33 13.01 -2.85
N THR A 152 -0.68 12.25 -2.47
CA THR A 152 -1.85 12.75 -1.72
C THR A 152 -1.95 12.06 -0.35
N PRO A 153 -2.14 12.82 0.75
CA PRO A 153 -2.32 12.21 2.06
C PRO A 153 -3.68 11.51 2.16
N LEU A 154 -3.74 10.46 2.97
CA LEU A 154 -4.95 9.72 3.29
C LEU A 154 -5.33 9.95 4.75
N THR A 155 -6.56 10.39 5.00
CA THR A 155 -7.14 10.40 6.35
C THR A 155 -8.11 9.25 6.51
N VAL A 156 -7.92 8.45 7.56
CA VAL A 156 -8.77 7.32 7.93
C VAL A 156 -9.33 7.57 9.32
N THR A 157 -10.62 7.27 9.51
CA THR A 157 -11.27 7.36 10.82
C THR A 157 -11.42 5.97 11.43
N ALA A 158 -10.69 5.68 12.49
CA ALA A 158 -10.85 4.47 13.29
C ALA A 158 -12.10 4.56 14.18
N VAL A 159 -13.05 3.66 13.97
CA VAL A 159 -14.32 3.63 14.71
C VAL A 159 -14.35 2.52 15.77
N PRO A 160 -14.94 2.77 16.96
CA PRO A 160 -15.10 1.75 17.99
C PRO A 160 -15.95 0.55 17.52
N VAL A 161 -15.74 -0.62 18.13
CA VAL A 161 -16.64 -1.77 17.97
C VAL A 161 -18.05 -1.38 18.41
N PRO A 162 -19.10 -1.63 17.60
CA PRO A 162 -20.46 -1.30 17.98
C PRO A 162 -20.85 -1.92 19.33
N PRO A 163 -21.47 -1.16 20.26
CA PRO A 163 -21.92 -1.67 21.57
C PRO A 163 -22.87 -2.87 21.48
N ALA A 164 -23.50 -3.07 20.32
CA ALA A 164 -24.37 -4.21 20.04
C ALA A 164 -23.68 -5.56 20.26
N PHE A 165 -22.38 -5.69 19.97
CA PHE A 165 -21.63 -6.93 20.24
C PHE A 165 -21.46 -7.18 21.73
N ALA A 166 -21.18 -6.14 22.51
CA ALA A 166 -21.11 -6.23 23.97
C ALA A 166 -22.48 -6.59 24.59
N LEU A 167 -23.56 -6.01 24.08
CA LEU A 167 -24.93 -6.34 24.50
C LEU A 167 -25.32 -7.77 24.14
N MET A 168 -24.94 -8.25 22.96
CA MET A 168 -25.19 -9.63 22.53
C MET A 168 -24.41 -10.63 23.41
N ALA A 169 -23.12 -10.37 23.66
CA ALA A 169 -22.30 -11.20 24.54
C ALA A 169 -22.85 -11.23 25.98
N ALA A 170 -23.26 -10.07 26.52
CA ALA A 170 -23.90 -9.99 27.82
C ALA A 170 -25.23 -10.76 27.86
N GLY A 171 -26.07 -10.65 26.82
CA GLY A 171 -27.32 -11.38 26.70
C GLY A 171 -27.13 -12.89 26.63
N LEU A 172 -26.14 -13.37 25.87
CA LEU A 172 -25.76 -14.79 25.81
C LEU A 172 -25.24 -15.31 27.16
N GLY A 173 -24.44 -14.51 27.87
CA GLY A 173 -23.93 -14.85 29.20
C GLY A 173 -25.05 -15.06 30.24
N LEU A 174 -26.12 -14.26 30.17
CA LEU A 174 -27.30 -14.39 31.05
C LEU A 174 -28.13 -15.65 30.78
N LEU A 175 -28.04 -16.24 29.57
CA LEU A 175 -28.75 -17.46 29.21
C LEU A 175 -28.05 -18.74 29.70
N VAL A 176 -26.78 -18.66 30.10
CA VAL A 176 -26.04 -19.79 30.67
C VAL A 176 -26.42 -19.96 32.14
N LYS A 177 -27.56 -20.63 32.39
CA LYS A 177 -27.99 -20.98 33.74
C LYS A 177 -27.08 -22.09 34.31
N PRO A 178 -26.46 -21.93 35.49
CA PRO A 178 -25.72 -23.02 36.11
C PRO A 178 -26.70 -24.13 36.49
N ARG A 179 -26.47 -25.34 35.96
CA ARG A 179 -27.17 -26.55 36.41
C ARG A 179 -26.78 -26.78 37.87
N ARG A 180 -27.71 -26.52 38.79
CA ARG A 180 -27.56 -26.90 40.20
C ARG A 180 -27.66 -28.43 40.25
N SER A 181 -26.55 -29.12 40.44
CA SER A 181 -26.56 -30.54 40.82
C SER A 181 -27.18 -30.66 42.21
N ALA A 182 -28.23 -31.48 42.30
CA ALA A 182 -28.86 -31.91 43.55
C ALA A 182 -28.08 -33.06 44.18
#